data_AF-A0A3M2L1X0-F1
#
_entry.id   AF-A0A3M2L1X0-F1
#
_cell.length_a   1.000
_cell.length_b   1.000
_cell.length_c   1.000
_cell.angle_alpha   90.00
_cell.angle_beta   90.00
_cell.angle_gamma   90.00
#
_symmetry.space_group_name_H-M   'P 1'
#
loop_
_entity.id
_entity.type
_entity.pdbx_description
1 polymer ?
#
loop_
_entity_poly.entity_id
_entity_poly.type
_entity_poly.pdbx_seq_one_letter_code
_entity_poly.pdbx_strand_id
1 'polypeptide(L)'
;KHTRPTSSAGLTVTDAAGNQHTFTGASIKGGGDHNLHPDVQAAYDRVPQDIRLPGNQHSRCGEAEALTNALNAGVDPRGGTMAAVNVRAEGNPRHGEIKPVCDSCQHVLDQFGINGLGQP
;
A
#
# COMPACT_ATOMS: atom_id res chain seq x y z
N LYS A 1 -4.61 18.50 -12.08
CA LYS A 1 -5.56 17.46 -12.55
C LYS A 1 -5.36 16.22 -11.68
N HIS A 2 -6.25 15.96 -10.72
CA HIS A 2 -6.19 14.75 -9.92
C HIS A 2 -6.64 13.60 -10.82
N THR A 3 -5.69 12.90 -11.42
CA THR A 3 -6.00 11.73 -12.25
C THR A 3 -6.42 10.58 -11.36
N ARG A 4 -7.50 9.88 -11.75
CA ARG A 4 -8.04 8.71 -11.04
C ARG A 4 -6.91 7.71 -10.70
N PRO A 5 -6.85 7.20 -9.45
CA PRO A 5 -5.87 6.18 -9.08
C PRO A 5 -6.02 4.91 -9.93
N THR A 6 -4.95 4.14 -10.04
CA THR A 6 -4.96 2.82 -10.70
C THR A 6 -5.26 1.69 -9.74
N SER A 7 -5.01 1.88 -8.46
CA SER A 7 -5.33 0.92 -7.42
C SER A 7 -5.66 1.61 -6.11
N SER A 8 -6.38 0.90 -5.25
CA SER A 8 -6.56 1.25 -3.85
C SER A 8 -6.16 0.03 -3.03
N ALA A 9 -5.64 0.26 -1.82
CA ALA A 9 -5.29 -0.79 -0.89
C ALA A 9 -5.99 -0.58 0.45
N GLY A 10 -6.24 -1.68 1.15
CA GLY A 10 -6.72 -1.72 2.52
C GLY A 10 -5.77 -2.55 3.38
N LEU A 11 -5.38 -1.98 4.53
CA LEU A 11 -4.64 -2.63 5.59
C LEU A 11 -5.58 -2.86 6.77
N THR A 12 -5.76 -4.10 7.17
CA THR A 12 -6.53 -4.48 8.36
C THR A 12 -5.59 -5.02 9.43
N VAL A 13 -5.69 -4.49 10.64
CA VAL A 13 -4.84 -4.85 11.79
C VAL A 13 -5.73 -5.12 12.99
N THR A 14 -5.36 -6.08 13.84
CA THR A 14 -6.02 -6.31 15.14
C THR A 14 -5.09 -5.86 16.25
N ASP A 15 -5.53 -4.92 17.09
CA ASP A 15 -4.73 -4.41 18.20
C ASP A 15 -4.67 -5.41 19.37
N ALA A 16 -3.85 -5.09 20.39
CA ALA A 16 -3.69 -5.92 21.58
C ALA A 16 -4.98 -6.08 22.42
N ALA A 17 -5.95 -5.18 22.26
CA ALA A 17 -7.26 -5.27 22.90
C ALA A 17 -8.26 -6.09 22.05
N GLY A 18 -7.85 -6.56 20.88
CA GLY A 18 -8.69 -7.35 19.97
C GLY A 18 -9.55 -6.50 19.03
N ASN A 19 -9.39 -5.18 18.99
CA ASN A 19 -10.15 -4.34 18.06
C ASN A 19 -9.51 -4.38 16.67
N GLN A 20 -10.37 -4.48 15.65
CA GLN A 20 -9.94 -4.44 14.27
C GLN A 20 -9.97 -3.02 13.73
N HIS A 21 -8.86 -2.58 13.13
CA HIS A 21 -8.70 -1.29 12.49
C HIS A 21 -8.46 -1.51 11.00
N THR A 22 -9.11 -0.73 10.14
CA THR A 22 -8.87 -0.77 8.69
C THR A 22 -8.47 0.60 8.17
N PHE A 23 -7.33 0.66 7.51
CA PHE A 23 -6.77 1.86 6.89
C PHE A 23 -6.73 1.67 5.39
N THR A 24 -7.12 2.69 4.64
CA THR A 24 -7.13 2.64 3.18
C THR A 24 -6.15 3.63 2.59
N GLY A 25 -5.72 3.35 1.36
CA GLY A 25 -4.86 4.20 0.56
C GLY A 25 -5.15 4.06 -0.92
N ALA A 26 -4.79 5.06 -1.70
CA ALA A 26 -4.96 5.13 -3.14
C ALA A 26 -3.62 5.38 -3.83
N SER A 27 -3.39 4.71 -4.96
CA SER A 27 -2.16 4.92 -5.72
C SER A 27 -2.12 6.34 -6.31
N ILE A 28 -0.98 7.02 -6.22
CA ILE A 28 -0.80 8.33 -6.85
C ILE A 28 -0.38 8.16 -8.31
N LYS A 29 -1.06 8.87 -9.21
CA LYS A 29 -0.70 8.98 -10.63
C LYS A 29 -0.11 10.37 -10.92
N GLY A 30 1.02 10.40 -11.61
CA GLY A 30 1.71 11.64 -12.00
C GLY A 30 2.63 12.20 -10.91
N GLY A 31 3.48 13.15 -11.29
CA GLY A 31 4.42 13.81 -10.38
C GLY A 31 3.68 14.60 -9.29
N GLY A 32 4.12 14.39 -8.05
CA GLY A 32 3.61 14.98 -6.82
C GLY A 32 4.33 14.36 -5.63
N ASP A 33 4.49 15.08 -4.53
CA ASP A 33 5.18 14.58 -3.36
C ASP A 33 4.27 13.59 -2.62
N HIS A 34 4.83 12.43 -2.26
CA HIS A 34 4.17 11.47 -1.41
C HIS A 34 4.71 11.68 0.01
N ASN A 35 3.93 12.34 0.86
CA ASN A 35 4.32 12.60 2.25
C ASN A 35 4.11 11.34 3.09
N LEU A 36 5.07 10.42 3.01
CA LEU A 36 5.06 9.18 3.77
C LEU A 36 5.38 9.43 5.24
N HIS A 37 4.80 8.59 6.11
CA HIS A 37 5.29 8.49 7.49
C HIS A 37 6.78 8.11 7.46
N PRO A 38 7.64 8.68 8.32
CA PRO A 38 9.09 8.44 8.28
C PRO A 38 9.49 6.97 8.26
N ASP A 39 8.81 6.12 9.03
CA ASP A 39 9.09 4.67 9.04
C ASP A 39 8.74 3.99 7.71
N VAL A 40 7.69 4.46 7.03
CA VAL A 40 7.29 3.94 5.70
C VAL A 40 8.29 4.40 4.65
N GLN A 41 8.70 5.68 4.69
CA GLN A 41 9.76 6.20 3.83
C GLN A 41 11.04 5.37 3.99
N ALA A 42 11.48 5.16 5.23
CA ALA A 42 12.67 4.37 5.52
C ALA A 42 12.55 2.91 5.04
N ALA A 43 11.36 2.32 5.12
CA ALA A 43 11.12 0.97 4.59
C ALA A 43 11.22 0.89 3.06
N TYR A 44 10.69 1.90 2.36
CA TYR A 44 10.84 2.02 0.90
C TYR A 44 12.27 2.35 0.48
N ASP A 45 13.02 3.11 1.27
CA ASP A 45 14.42 3.43 0.99
C ASP A 45 15.32 2.19 1.04
N ARG A 46 14.97 1.20 1.88
CA ARG A 46 15.66 -0.09 1.99
C ARG A 46 15.33 -1.09 0.88
N VAL A 47 14.34 -0.81 0.02
CA VAL A 47 14.01 -1.70 -1.10
C VAL A 47 15.17 -1.73 -2.09
N PRO A 48 15.74 -2.91 -2.43
CA PRO A 48 16.80 -3.05 -3.43
C PRO A 48 16.41 -2.45 -4.79
N GLN A 49 17.34 -1.76 -5.45
CA GLN A 49 17.05 -0.98 -6.66
C GLN A 49 16.55 -1.85 -7.83
N ASP A 50 17.02 -3.10 -7.91
CA ASP A 50 16.67 -4.10 -8.92
C ASP A 50 15.22 -4.59 -8.83
N ILE A 51 14.60 -4.51 -7.65
CA ILE A 51 13.18 -4.85 -7.44
C ILE A 51 12.27 -3.62 -7.33
N ARG A 52 12.82 -2.41 -7.50
CA ARG A 52 12.01 -1.18 -7.54
C ARG A 52 11.23 -1.14 -8.84
N LEU A 53 9.92 -0.94 -8.74
CA LEU A 53 9.09 -0.73 -9.92
C LEU A 53 9.65 0.43 -10.77
N PRO A 54 9.77 0.24 -12.10
CA PRO A 54 10.29 1.26 -12.99
C PRO A 54 9.35 2.47 -13.07
N GLY A 55 9.90 3.62 -13.46
CA GLY A 55 9.13 4.82 -13.80
C GLY A 55 8.41 5.47 -12.62
N ASN A 56 9.13 6.00 -11.64
CA ASN A 56 8.59 6.79 -10.51
C ASN A 56 7.40 6.14 -9.75
N GLN A 57 7.19 4.82 -9.88
CA GLN A 57 6.07 4.12 -9.23
C GLN A 57 6.43 3.58 -7.84
N HIS A 58 7.73 3.43 -7.55
CA HIS A 58 8.25 3.10 -6.22
C HIS A 58 7.63 4.03 -5.17
N SER A 59 7.17 3.46 -4.06
CA SER A 59 6.50 4.14 -2.95
C SER A 59 5.19 4.89 -3.26
N ARG A 60 4.60 4.77 -4.45
CA ARG A 60 3.34 5.47 -4.83
C ARG A 60 2.10 4.59 -4.89
N CYS A 61 2.20 3.34 -4.44
CA CYS A 61 1.08 2.41 -4.44
C CYS A 61 0.14 2.69 -3.25
N GLY A 62 -1.08 2.16 -3.28
CA GLY A 62 -2.06 2.42 -2.21
C GLY A 62 -1.61 1.85 -0.86
N GLU A 63 -0.76 0.83 -0.89
CA GLU A 63 -0.15 0.17 0.25
C GLU A 63 0.73 1.14 1.05
N ALA A 64 1.45 2.04 0.37
CA ALA A 64 2.31 3.03 1.00
C ALA A 64 1.50 4.07 1.80
N GLU A 65 0.38 4.51 1.22
CA GLU A 65 -0.55 5.44 1.87
C GLU A 65 -1.31 4.77 3.02
N ALA A 66 -1.80 3.53 2.84
CA ALA A 66 -2.47 2.79 3.90
C ALA A 66 -1.57 2.56 5.12
N LEU A 67 -0.30 2.22 4.92
CA LEU A 67 0.70 2.12 5.99
C LEU A 67 0.94 3.45 6.68
N THR A 68 1.09 4.52 5.90
CA THR A 68 1.27 5.88 6.42
C THR A 68 0.08 6.29 7.28
N ASN A 69 -1.14 6.01 6.84
CA ASN A 69 -2.36 6.31 7.58
C ASN A 69 -2.45 5.53 8.89
N ALA A 70 -2.08 4.24 8.90
CA ALA A 70 -2.04 3.43 10.12
C ALA A 70 -1.05 3.99 11.14
N LEU A 71 0.18 4.30 10.71
CA LEU A 71 1.23 4.82 11.60
C LEU A 71 0.93 6.24 12.09
N ASN A 72 0.39 7.11 11.22
CA ASN A 72 -0.08 8.44 11.63
C ASN A 72 -1.21 8.37 12.66
N ALA A 73 -2.05 7.33 12.62
CA ALA A 73 -3.08 7.08 13.61
C ALA A 73 -2.54 6.44 14.91
N GLY A 74 -1.23 6.18 15.00
CA GLY A 74 -0.61 5.54 16.15
C GLY A 74 -0.87 4.04 16.26
N VAL A 75 -1.33 3.39 15.18
CA VAL A 75 -1.56 1.94 15.14
C VAL A 75 -0.32 1.24 14.60
N ASP A 76 0.22 0.29 15.37
CA ASP A 76 1.31 -0.59 14.89
C ASP A 76 0.76 -1.50 13.79
N PRO A 77 1.24 -1.42 12.54
CA PRO A 77 0.69 -2.17 11.43
C PRO A 77 1.12 -3.65 11.42
N ARG A 78 2.02 -4.07 12.32
CA ARG A 78 2.59 -5.42 12.33
C ARG A 78 1.55 -6.51 12.54
N GLY A 79 1.71 -7.63 11.83
CA GLY A 79 0.77 -8.76 11.87
C GLY A 79 -0.56 -8.51 11.16
N GLY A 80 -0.71 -7.35 10.50
CA GLY A 80 -1.88 -7.03 9.69
C GLY A 80 -1.98 -7.82 8.39
N THR A 81 -3.08 -7.62 7.67
CA THR A 81 -3.29 -8.12 6.32
C THR A 81 -3.54 -6.95 5.37
N MET A 82 -2.84 -6.93 4.24
CA MET A 82 -2.96 -5.92 3.20
C MET A 82 -3.57 -6.52 1.94
N ALA A 83 -4.52 -5.83 1.33
CA ALA A 83 -5.06 -6.20 0.02
C ALA A 83 -5.15 -4.98 -0.89
N ALA A 84 -4.77 -5.14 -2.16
CA ALA A 84 -4.96 -4.11 -3.18
C ALA A 84 -5.99 -4.54 -4.22
N VAL A 85 -6.75 -3.59 -4.74
CA VAL A 85 -7.71 -3.79 -5.83
C VAL A 85 -7.47 -2.80 -6.96
N ASN A 86 -7.83 -3.21 -8.16
CA ASN A 86 -7.78 -2.38 -9.34
C ASN A 86 -8.89 -1.31 -9.32
N VAL A 87 -8.51 -0.04 -9.43
CA VAL A 87 -9.46 1.04 -9.69
C VAL A 87 -9.52 1.27 -11.19
N ARG A 88 -10.70 1.10 -11.78
CA ARG A 88 -10.98 1.30 -13.22
C ARG A 88 -12.18 2.23 -13.42
N ALA A 89 -12.44 2.63 -14.67
CA ALA A 89 -13.65 3.39 -14.97
C ALA A 89 -14.89 2.55 -14.66
N GLU A 90 -16.02 3.22 -14.43
CA GLU A 90 -17.32 2.56 -14.24
C GLU A 90 -17.63 1.62 -15.41
N GLY A 91 -18.24 0.47 -15.12
CA GLY A 91 -18.56 -0.57 -16.10
C GLY A 91 -17.37 -1.41 -16.58
N ASN A 92 -16.13 -1.09 -16.17
CA ASN A 92 -15.00 -1.97 -16.46
C ASN A 92 -15.04 -3.22 -15.56
N PRO A 93 -15.07 -4.44 -16.13
CA PRO A 93 -15.22 -5.67 -15.35
C PRO A 93 -14.05 -5.93 -14.40
N ARG A 94 -12.89 -5.30 -14.64
CA ARG A 94 -11.68 -5.43 -13.81
C ARG A 94 -11.63 -4.42 -12.67
N HIS A 95 -12.65 -3.58 -12.51
CA HIS A 95 -12.79 -2.73 -11.33
C HIS A 95 -13.03 -3.62 -10.10
N GLY A 96 -12.28 -3.41 -9.02
CA GLY A 96 -12.42 -4.19 -7.79
C GLY A 96 -11.72 -5.56 -7.80
N GLU A 97 -11.18 -6.01 -8.95
CA GLU A 97 -10.34 -7.22 -8.98
C GLU A 97 -9.12 -7.06 -8.08
N ILE A 98 -8.79 -8.11 -7.33
CA ILE A 98 -7.54 -8.18 -6.55
C ILE A 98 -6.37 -7.90 -7.47
N LYS A 99 -5.53 -6.95 -7.05
CA LYS A 99 -4.28 -6.62 -7.71
C LYS A 99 -3.15 -7.23 -6.88
N PRO A 100 -2.30 -8.09 -7.48
CA PRO A 100 -1.11 -8.58 -6.82
C PRO A 100 -0.25 -7.44 -6.26
N VAL A 101 0.28 -7.65 -5.06
CA VAL A 101 1.27 -6.76 -4.47
C VAL A 101 2.53 -6.82 -5.33
N CYS A 102 3.08 -5.66 -5.70
CA CYS A 102 4.34 -5.62 -6.45
C CYS A 102 5.54 -5.88 -5.54
N ASP A 103 6.66 -6.34 -6.09
CA ASP A 103 7.86 -6.70 -5.34
C ASP A 103 8.35 -5.61 -4.38
N SER A 104 8.29 -4.34 -4.80
CA SER A 104 8.67 -3.21 -3.94
C SER A 104 7.78 -3.08 -2.71
N CYS A 105 6.45 -3.22 -2.89
CA CYS A 105 5.51 -3.16 -1.78
C CYS A 105 5.62 -4.42 -0.92
N GLN A 106 5.80 -5.60 -1.52
CA GLN A 106 5.97 -6.85 -0.80
C GLN A 106 7.18 -6.77 0.14
N HIS A 107 8.32 -6.30 -0.35
CA HIS A 107 9.52 -6.10 0.47
C HIS A 107 9.29 -5.12 1.63
N VAL A 108 8.39 -4.14 1.48
CA VAL A 108 8.00 -3.26 2.60
C VAL A 108 7.05 -3.99 3.56
N LEU A 109 6.04 -4.71 3.07
CA LEU A 109 5.13 -5.49 3.91
C LEU A 109 5.89 -6.52 4.76
N ASP A 110 6.90 -7.17 4.18
CA ASP A 110 7.75 -8.15 4.87
C ASP A 110 8.52 -7.51 6.05
N GLN A 111 9.02 -6.28 5.87
CA GLN A 111 9.70 -5.54 6.95
C GLN A 111 8.77 -5.22 8.13
N PHE A 112 7.46 -5.07 7.87
CA PHE A 112 6.44 -4.87 8.89
C PHE A 112 5.77 -6.20 9.31
N GLY A 113 6.15 -7.36 8.76
CA GLY A 113 5.49 -8.63 9.05
C GLY A 113 3.98 -8.61 8.71
N ILE A 114 3.62 -7.97 7.60
CA ILE A 114 2.23 -7.85 7.11
C ILE A 114 2.00 -8.87 6.01
N ASN A 115 0.87 -9.57 6.06
CA ASN A 115 0.48 -10.51 5.02
C ASN A 115 -0.15 -9.79 3.82
N GLY A 116 0.49 -9.85 2.65
CA GLY A 116 -0.04 -9.29 1.40
C GLY A 116 -0.93 -10.28 0.66
N LEU A 117 -2.19 -9.94 0.39
CA LEU A 117 -3.09 -10.76 -0.41
C LEU A 117 -2.82 -10.61 -1.91
N GLY A 118 -2.99 -11.71 -2.65
CA GLY A 118 -2.77 -11.76 -4.09
C GLY A 118 -1.31 -12.02 -4.49
N GLN A 119 -0.50 -12.59 -3.60
CA GLN A 119 0.73 -13.28 -4.01
C GLN A 119 0.40 -14.38 -5.04
N PRO A 120 1.23 -14.60 -6.06
CA PRO A 120 1.09 -15.76 -6.95
C PRO A 120 1.21 -17.09 -6.19
#